data_AF-A0A174KX30-F1
#
_entry.id   AF-A0A174KX30-F1
#
_cell.length_a   1.000
_cell.length_b   1.000
_cell.length_c   1.000
_cell.angle_alpha   90.00
_cell.angle_beta   90.00
_cell.angle_gamma   90.00
#
_symmetry.space_group_name_H-M   'P 1'
#
loop_
_entity.id
_entity.type
_entity.pdbx_description
1 polymer ?
#
loop_
_entity_poly.entity_id
_entity_poly.type
_entity_poly.pdbx_seq_one_letter_code
_entity_poly.pdbx_strand_id
1 'polypeptide(L)'
;MYFKENNQTKRRIIESLYELLDKKNYHDITITRIVDKAELGRRTFYRYFNSKDEVIEYSTNLLMNEFADTIVLNHAETQEGCPKQMSRIINDIIK
;
A
#
# COMPACT_ATOMS: atom_id res chain seq x y z
N MET A 1 -6.73 7.19 -6.17
CA MET A 1 -5.63 7.55 -5.24
C MET A 1 -4.32 7.40 -6.02
N TYR A 2 -3.53 8.46 -6.16
CA TYR A 2 -2.28 8.41 -6.95
C TYR A 2 -1.12 8.11 -6.01
N PHE A 3 -0.43 6.99 -6.21
CA PHE A 3 0.80 6.66 -5.50
C PHE A 3 2.01 7.07 -6.34
N LYS A 4 2.99 7.75 -5.73
CA LYS A 4 4.26 8.11 -6.38
C LYS A 4 5.20 6.90 -6.56
N GLU A 5 4.68 5.83 -7.15
CA GLU A 5 5.40 4.59 -7.46
C GLU A 5 5.81 4.56 -8.94
N ASN A 6 7.11 4.51 -9.20
CA ASN A 6 7.67 4.54 -10.55
C ASN A 6 7.55 3.19 -11.28
N ASN A 7 7.48 2.08 -10.55
CA ASN A 7 7.25 0.77 -11.14
C ASN A 7 5.78 0.59 -11.49
N GLN A 8 5.47 0.70 -12.77
CA GLN A 8 4.12 0.54 -13.34
C GLN A 8 3.42 -0.75 -12.88
N THR A 9 4.16 -1.86 -12.71
CA THR A 9 3.56 -3.13 -12.25
C THR A 9 3.19 -3.07 -10.78
N LYS A 10 4.08 -2.56 -9.92
CA LYS A 10 3.76 -2.34 -8.50
C LYS A 10 2.57 -1.40 -8.35
N ARG A 11 2.54 -0.30 -9.10
CA ARG A 11 1.44 0.67 -9.07
C ARG A 11 0.10 0.03 -9.44
N ARG A 12 0.03 -0.74 -10.53
CA ARG A 12 -1.18 -1.48 -10.92
C ARG A 12 -1.66 -2.46 -9.85
N ILE A 13 -0.73 -3.16 -9.18
CA ILE A 13 -1.06 -4.09 -8.08
C ILE A 13 -1.68 -3.31 -6.90
N ILE A 14 -1.07 -2.19 -6.51
CA ILE A 14 -1.56 -1.34 -5.43
C ILE A 14 -2.94 -0.78 -5.80
N GLU A 15 -3.08 -0.10 -6.93
CA GLU A 15 -4.34 0.48 -7.39
C GLU A 15 -5.46 -0.57 -7.43
N SER A 16 -5.18 -1.76 -7.95
CA SER A 16 -6.16 -2.85 -8.00
C SER A 16 -6.59 -3.34 -6.62
N LEU A 17 -5.67 -3.41 -5.65
CA LEU A 17 -6.00 -3.77 -4.27
C LEU A 17 -6.91 -2.71 -3.63
N TYR A 18 -6.60 -1.42 -3.78
CA TYR A 18 -7.41 -0.34 -3.21
C TYR A 18 -8.80 -0.25 -3.86
N GLU A 19 -8.90 -0.42 -5.18
CA GLU A 19 -10.21 -0.49 -5.85
C GLU A 19 -11.06 -1.71 -5.44
N LEU A 20 -10.42 -2.79 -4.97
CA LEU A 20 -11.15 -3.93 -4.38
C LEU A 20 -11.58 -3.62 -2.96
N LEU A 21 -10.76 -2.92 -2.17
CA LEU A 21 -11.08 -2.47 -0.82
C LEU A 21 -12.29 -1.52 -0.80
N ASP A 22 -12.47 -0.71 -1.84
CA ASP A 22 -13.66 0.14 -2.01
C ASP A 22 -14.98 -0.66 -2.07
N LYS A 23 -14.92 -1.96 -2.36
CA LYS A 23 -16.08 -2.81 -2.66
C LYS A 23 -16.19 -4.05 -1.78
N LYS A 24 -15.15 -4.40 -1.03
CA LYS A 24 -15.02 -5.69 -0.32
C LYS A 24 -14.21 -5.52 0.95
N ASN A 25 -14.54 -6.30 1.97
CA ASN A 25 -13.71 -6.40 3.16
C ASN A 25 -12.33 -6.94 2.78
N TYR A 26 -11.30 -6.47 3.50
CA TYR A 26 -9.93 -6.87 3.27
C TYR A 26 -9.74 -8.38 3.26
N HIS A 27 -10.33 -9.09 4.23
CA HIS A 27 -10.19 -10.54 4.36
C HIS A 27 -10.74 -11.31 3.16
N ASP A 28 -11.74 -10.77 2.45
CA ASP A 28 -12.33 -11.39 1.26
C ASP A 28 -11.49 -11.18 -0.02
N ILE A 29 -10.52 -10.28 0.02
CA ILE A 29 -9.65 -10.00 -1.13
C ILE A 29 -8.55 -11.07 -1.20
N THR A 30 -8.43 -11.68 -2.37
CA THR A 30 -7.41 -12.71 -2.65
C THR A 30 -6.41 -12.20 -3.67
N ILE A 31 -5.21 -12.79 -3.68
CA ILE A 31 -4.19 -12.48 -4.69
C ILE A 31 -4.74 -12.71 -6.11
N THR A 32 -5.57 -13.73 -6.33
CA THR A 32 -6.26 -13.93 -7.63
C THR A 32 -7.08 -12.71 -8.02
N ARG A 33 -7.94 -12.21 -7.14
CA ARG A 33 -8.79 -11.05 -7.45
C ARG A 33 -7.96 -9.80 -7.76
N ILE A 34 -6.85 -9.61 -7.03
CA ILE A 34 -5.93 -8.50 -7.26
C ILE A 34 -5.31 -8.61 -8.66
N VAL A 35 -4.75 -9.77 -9.01
CA VAL A 35 -4.05 -9.92 -10.29
C VAL A 35 -5.00 -9.95 -11.48
N ASP A 36 -6.19 -10.52 -11.34
CA ASP A 36 -7.22 -10.51 -12.38
C ASP A 36 -7.64 -9.07 -12.69
N LYS A 37 -7.86 -8.27 -11.66
CA LYS A 37 -8.21 -6.85 -11.81
C LYS A 37 -7.05 -6.01 -12.34
N ALA A 38 -5.82 -6.35 -11.96
CA ALA A 38 -4.63 -5.70 -12.48
C ALA A 38 -4.29 -6.14 -13.91
N GLU A 39 -4.98 -7.12 -14.48
CA GLU A 39 -4.65 -7.81 -15.74
C GLU A 39 -3.20 -8.35 -15.75
N LEU A 40 -2.83 -9.04 -14.67
CA LEU A 40 -1.52 -9.64 -14.46
C LEU A 40 -1.64 -11.13 -14.13
N GLY A 41 -0.55 -11.87 -14.32
CA GLY A 41 -0.45 -13.23 -13.79
C GLY A 41 0.01 -13.27 -12.33
N ARG A 42 -0.39 -14.31 -11.59
CA ARG A 42 0.08 -14.56 -10.21
C ARG A 42 1.61 -14.58 -10.09
N ARG A 43 2.31 -15.17 -11.07
CA ARG A 43 3.79 -15.15 -11.11
C ARG A 43 4.37 -13.74 -11.14
N THR A 44 3.70 -12.81 -11.82
CA THR A 44 4.10 -11.40 -11.85
C THR A 44 3.89 -10.75 -10.49
N PHE A 45 2.78 -11.03 -9.81
CA PHE A 45 2.57 -10.54 -8.43
C PHE A 45 3.69 -11.01 -7.50
N TYR A 46 3.97 -12.30 -7.48
CA TYR A 46 5.01 -12.89 -6.63
C TYR A 46 6.44 -12.46 -6.97
N ARG A 47 6.66 -11.79 -8.10
CA ARG A 47 7.95 -11.13 -8.40
C ARG A 47 8.14 -9.84 -7.59
N TYR A 48 7.07 -9.22 -7.13
CA TYR A 48 7.11 -7.92 -6.43
C TYR A 48 6.64 -8.00 -4.99
N PHE A 49 5.71 -8.89 -4.65
CA PHE A 49 5.11 -9.01 -3.32
C PHE A 49 4.81 -10.46 -2.97
N ASN A 50 5.00 -10.84 -1.72
CA ASN A 50 4.74 -12.19 -1.20
C ASN A 50 3.31 -12.33 -0.65
N SER A 51 2.68 -11.24 -0.21
CA SER A 51 1.31 -11.23 0.29
C SER A 51 0.59 -9.92 -0.05
N LYS A 52 -0.73 -9.89 0.15
CA LYS A 52 -1.51 -8.64 0.08
C LYS A 52 -1.22 -7.69 1.25
N ASP A 53 -0.74 -8.21 2.38
CA ASP A 53 -0.30 -7.38 3.52
C ASP A 53 0.95 -6.58 3.14
N GLU A 54 1.89 -7.20 2.41
CA GLU A 54 3.09 -6.52 1.92
C GLU A 54 2.75 -5.40 0.95
N VAL A 55 1.69 -5.55 0.14
CA VAL A 55 1.19 -4.47 -0.73
C VAL A 55 0.68 -3.28 0.10
N ILE A 56 -0.07 -3.54 1.17
CA ILE A 56 -0.56 -2.49 2.08
C ILE A 56 0.62 -1.80 2.76
N GLU A 57 1.54 -2.56 3.36
CA GLU A 57 2.72 -2.01 4.03
C GLU A 57 3.54 -1.13 3.09
N TYR A 58 3.82 -1.63 1.88
CA TYR A 58 4.56 -0.90 0.87
C TYR A 58 3.86 0.40 0.47
N SER A 59 2.57 0.34 0.15
CA SER A 59 1.79 1.52 -0.23
C SER A 59 1.67 2.54 0.91
N THR A 60 1.58 2.08 2.15
CA THR A 60 1.52 2.94 3.34
C THR A 60 2.85 3.66 3.54
N ASN A 61 3.97 2.97 3.37
CA ASN A 61 5.30 3.58 3.44
C ASN A 61 5.50 4.63 2.34
N LEU A 62 5.00 4.38 1.11
CA LEU A 62 5.04 5.37 0.04
C LEU A 62 4.27 6.65 0.41
N LEU A 63 3.04 6.50 0.90
CA LEU A 63 2.23 7.65 1.35
C LEU A 63 2.91 8.39 2.48
N MET A 64 3.43 7.67 3.48
CA MET A 64 4.09 8.29 4.62
C MET A 64 5.34 9.06 4.23
N ASN A 65 6.14 8.54 3.30
CA ASN A 65 7.28 9.28 2.77
C ASN A 65 6.84 10.54 2.02
N GLU A 66 5.77 10.47 1.24
CA GLU A 66 5.20 11.64 0.55
C GLU A 66 4.64 12.69 1.53
N PHE A 67 3.97 12.24 2.60
CA PHE A 67 3.51 13.10 3.68
C PHE A 67 4.69 13.73 4.42
N ALA A 68 5.73 12.96 4.76
CA ALA A 68 6.93 13.45 5.43
C ALA A 68 7.65 14.50 4.58
N ASP A 69 7.85 14.24 3.28
CA ASP A 69 8.43 15.21 2.35
C ASP A 69 7.62 16.52 2.34
N THR A 70 6.29 16.42 2.33
CA THR A 70 5.38 17.58 2.36
C THR A 70 5.47 18.36 3.68
N ILE A 71 5.63 17.68 4.81
CA ILE A 71 5.74 18.32 6.13
C ILE A 71 7.11 18.98 6.30
N VAL A 72 8.19 18.32 5.87
CA VAL A 72 9.57 18.85 5.93
C VAL A 72 9.74 20.08 5.03
N LEU A 73 9.11 20.10 3.85
CA LEU A 73 9.10 21.27 2.96
C LEU A 73 8.38 22.50 3.56
N ASN A 74 7.56 22.30 4.59
CA ASN A 74 6.80 23.36 5.27
C ASN A 74 7.39 23.79 6.63
N HIS A 75 8.64 23.41 6.94
CA HIS A 75 9.35 23.77 8.20
C HIS A 75 8.63 23.40 9.50
N ALA A 76 7.76 22.38 9.50
CA ALA A 76 7.33 21.77 10.76
C ALA A 76 8.39 20.74 11.17
N GLU A 77 9.20 21.06 12.18
CA GLU A 77 10.18 20.14 12.75
C GLU A 77 9.49 18.83 13.17
N THR A 78 9.75 17.73 12.47
CA THR A 78 9.35 16.40 12.97
C THR A 78 10.54 15.72 13.62
N GLN A 79 10.49 15.66 14.96
CA GLN A 79 11.29 14.73 15.73
C GLN A 79 11.07 13.29 15.25
N GLU A 80 12.12 12.50 15.36
CA GLU A 80 12.31 11.12 14.91
C GLU A 80 11.05 10.23 14.93
N GLY A 81 10.78 9.60 13.79
CA GLY A 81 10.35 8.20 13.79
C GLY A 81 8.85 7.93 13.69
N CYS A 82 8.20 8.45 12.64
CA CYS A 82 6.87 8.02 12.18
C CYS A 82 6.69 6.48 11.98
N PRO A 83 7.73 5.63 11.74
CA PRO A 83 7.51 4.18 11.58
C PRO A 83 6.91 3.47 12.80
N LYS A 84 7.04 4.02 14.02
CA LYS A 84 6.55 3.35 15.25
C LYS A 84 5.08 3.61 15.59
N GLN A 85 4.42 4.60 14.99
CA GLN A 85 3.02 4.90 15.32
C GLN A 85 2.03 3.98 14.56
N MET A 86 2.47 3.38 13.45
CA MET A 86 1.56 2.68 12.52
C MET A 86 1.25 1.22 12.89
N SER A 87 2.09 0.55 13.69
CA SER A 87 1.77 -0.82 14.16
C SER A 87 0.49 -0.87 14.99
N ARG A 88 0.02 0.27 15.53
CA ARG A 88 -1.30 0.38 16.19
C ARG A 88 -2.45 0.41 15.18
N ILE A 89 -2.40 1.27 14.17
CA ILE A 89 -3.50 1.43 13.21
C ILE A 89 -3.67 0.18 12.35
N ILE A 90 -2.58 -0.49 11.95
CA ILE A 90 -2.65 -1.77 11.22
C ILE A 90 -3.33 -2.85 12.08
N ASN A 91 -3.08 -2.89 13.39
CA ASN A 91 -3.74 -3.83 14.30
C ASN A 91 -5.23 -3.52 14.55
N ASP A 92 -5.63 -2.25 14.41
CA ASP A 92 -7.02 -1.82 14.54
C ASP A 92 -7.85 -2.10 13.26
N ILE A 93 -7.20 -2.23 12.10
CA ILE A 93 -7.85 -2.55 10.82
C ILE A 93 -7.90 -4.06 10.54
N ILE A 94 -7.01 -4.86 11.15
CA ILE A 94 -6.93 -6.34 10.95
C ILE A 94 -7.75 -7.13 12.00
N LYS A 95 -8.68 -6.47 12.71
CA LYS A 95 -9.65 -7.15 13.61
C LYS A 95 -11.07 -7.14 13.04
#